data_AF-A0A2D6E4Z4-F1
#
_entry.id   AF-A0A2D6E4Z4-F1
#
_cell.length_a   1.000
_cell.length_b   1.000
_cell.length_c   1.000
_cell.angle_alpha   90.00
_cell.angle_beta   90.00
_cell.angle_gamma   90.00
#
_symmetry.space_group_name_H-M   'P 1'
#
loop_
_entity.id
_entity.type
_entity.pdbx_description
1 polymer ?
#
loop_
_entity_poly.entity_id
_entity_poly.type
_entity_poly.pdbx_seq_one_letter_code
_entity_poly.pdbx_strand_id
1 'polypeptide(L)'
;MPPTTVRKKYGYTVSVIQGTNKVTACAKAQWGNIRDNSFILIDEDKVFYQVIDRKKNVYRKKVTVLNSNQLRIDENTGTTLGTDDNLSFRYREFQIDSVEINNKGRGYKKGDLLKPEGGICKYNSSDEIDIPAQCKVTQVDDEGRILSIELINHGLYNLPPDDSCGALSGSGAGALLSLVSSAKDIVSIEERGISLVELSENKSILHLNHPLPPRVQGGEIEVEKWELTLNRDYLGNSK
;
A
#
# COMPACT_ATOMS: atom_id res chain seq x y z
N MET A 1 13.06 10.33 54.22
CA MET A 1 11.96 10.71 53.29
C MET A 1 11.36 9.43 52.74
N PRO A 2 10.03 9.25 52.76
CA PRO A 2 9.41 8.17 52.02
C PRO A 2 9.66 8.38 50.51
N PRO A 3 9.93 7.30 49.75
CA PRO A 3 10.16 7.41 48.32
C PRO A 3 8.92 8.00 47.64
N THR A 4 9.11 9.07 46.87
CA THR A 4 8.06 9.69 46.06
C THR A 4 7.77 8.76 44.88
N THR A 5 6.63 8.06 44.93
CA THR A 5 6.20 7.18 43.84
C THR A 5 5.74 8.00 42.64
N VAL A 6 6.63 8.27 41.70
CA VAL A 6 6.27 8.92 40.43
C VAL A 6 5.55 7.90 39.54
N ARG A 7 4.21 8.01 39.46
CA ARG A 7 3.39 7.21 38.53
C ARG A 7 3.40 7.88 37.15
N LYS A 8 4.31 7.48 36.26
CA LYS A 8 4.27 7.91 34.85
C LYS A 8 3.12 7.18 34.14
N LYS A 9 2.09 7.90 33.71
CA LYS A 9 1.10 7.38 32.76
C LYS A 9 1.68 7.48 31.36
N TYR A 10 1.79 6.35 30.66
CA TYR A 10 2.27 6.35 29.28
C TYR A 10 1.15 6.63 28.26
N GLY A 11 -0.14 6.62 28.66
CA GLY A 11 -1.22 7.33 27.96
C GLY A 11 -1.55 6.90 26.53
N TYR A 12 -1.22 5.66 26.13
CA TYR A 12 -1.51 5.14 24.79
C TYR A 12 -2.59 4.06 24.84
N THR A 13 -3.35 3.95 23.75
CA THR A 13 -4.25 2.82 23.50
C THR A 13 -3.43 1.55 23.30
N VAL A 14 -3.90 0.45 23.89
CA VAL A 14 -3.30 -0.87 23.75
C VAL A 14 -4.38 -1.88 23.46
N SER A 15 -3.98 -2.97 22.82
CA SER A 15 -4.81 -4.15 22.66
C SER A 15 -4.18 -5.32 23.40
N VAL A 16 -4.98 -6.07 24.15
CA VAL A 16 -4.56 -7.21 24.96
C VAL A 16 -5.65 -8.29 24.93
N ILE A 17 -5.24 -9.55 24.80
CA ILE A 17 -6.16 -10.69 24.81
C ILE A 17 -6.08 -11.38 26.17
N GLN A 18 -7.23 -11.65 26.79
CA GLN A 18 -7.33 -12.40 28.04
C GLN A 18 -6.60 -13.74 27.93
N GLY A 19 -5.85 -14.10 28.97
CA GLY A 19 -5.09 -15.35 29.00
C GLY A 19 -3.80 -15.32 28.17
N THR A 20 -3.43 -14.17 27.61
CA THR A 20 -2.12 -13.98 26.95
C THR A 20 -1.25 -13.04 27.77
N ASN A 21 0.07 -13.18 27.67
CA ASN A 21 1.02 -12.26 28.30
C ASN A 21 1.52 -11.17 27.33
N LYS A 22 0.78 -10.91 26.25
CA LYS A 22 1.20 -9.98 25.19
C LYS A 22 0.28 -8.76 25.15
N VAL A 23 0.91 -7.58 25.14
CA VAL A 23 0.20 -6.30 25.00
C VAL A 23 0.77 -5.58 23.80
N THR A 24 -0.09 -5.23 22.85
CA THR A 24 0.31 -4.52 21.63
C THR A 24 -0.17 -3.08 21.71
N ALA A 25 0.72 -2.12 21.53
CA ALA A 25 0.35 -0.71 21.52
C ALA A 25 -0.27 -0.30 20.18
N CYS A 26 -0.98 0.84 20.17
CA CYS A 26 -1.19 1.58 18.93
C CYS A 26 0.14 2.10 18.35
N ALA A 27 0.17 2.37 17.05
CA ALA A 27 1.37 2.78 16.32
C ALA A 27 1.98 4.11 16.84
N LYS A 28 1.18 4.96 17.49
CA LYS A 28 1.64 6.23 18.07
C LYS A 28 2.45 6.05 19.36
N ALA A 29 2.41 4.87 19.99
CA ALA A 29 3.04 4.64 21.27
C ALA A 29 4.57 4.66 21.20
N GLN A 30 5.19 5.26 22.22
CA GLN A 30 6.65 5.35 22.36
C GLN A 30 7.11 4.58 23.59
N TRP A 31 7.21 3.25 23.49
CA TRP A 31 7.58 2.38 24.61
C TRP A 31 9.08 2.12 24.75
N GLY A 32 9.92 2.73 23.91
CA GLY A 32 11.38 2.59 24.00
C GLY A 32 11.96 2.91 25.40
N ASN A 33 11.29 3.78 26.16
CA ASN A 33 11.70 4.21 27.50
C ASN A 33 11.14 3.37 28.66
N ILE A 34 10.20 2.45 28.41
CA ILE A 34 9.69 1.55 29.45
C ILE A 34 10.80 0.55 29.77
N ARG A 35 11.32 0.51 30.99
CA ARG A 35 12.39 -0.42 31.35
C ARG A 35 11.83 -1.80 31.65
N ASP A 36 12.61 -2.83 31.42
CA ASP A 36 12.29 -4.17 31.90
C ASP A 36 12.15 -4.13 33.42
N ASN A 37 11.28 -4.99 33.95
CA ASN A 37 10.82 -5.01 35.33
C ASN A 37 10.00 -3.79 35.79
N SER A 38 9.65 -2.87 34.89
CA SER A 38 8.68 -1.82 35.21
C SER A 38 7.29 -2.41 35.43
N PHE A 39 6.53 -1.84 36.37
CA PHE A 39 5.13 -2.18 36.55
C PHE A 39 4.25 -1.26 35.71
N ILE A 40 3.29 -1.85 35.00
CA ILE A 40 2.26 -1.14 34.25
C ILE A 40 0.88 -1.49 34.79
N LEU A 41 -0.04 -0.56 34.58
CA LEU A 41 -1.47 -0.76 34.75
C LEU A 41 -2.10 -0.66 33.37
N ILE A 42 -2.98 -1.59 33.03
CA ILE A 42 -3.69 -1.59 31.75
C ILE A 42 -5.08 -1.03 32.03
N ASP A 43 -5.32 0.20 31.57
CA ASP A 43 -6.62 0.87 31.70
C ASP A 43 -7.09 0.96 33.18
N GLU A 44 -8.33 0.60 33.51
CA GLU A 44 -8.89 0.67 34.87
C GLU A 44 -8.66 -0.59 35.72
N ASP A 45 -7.85 -1.52 35.23
CA ASP A 45 -7.55 -2.76 35.96
C ASP A 45 -6.91 -2.45 37.31
N LYS A 46 -7.19 -3.29 38.32
CA LYS A 46 -6.60 -3.15 39.66
C LYS A 46 -5.28 -3.91 39.82
N VAL A 47 -4.88 -4.67 38.80
CA VAL A 47 -3.73 -5.57 38.82
C VAL A 47 -2.55 -4.93 38.10
N PHE A 48 -1.42 -4.80 38.79
CA PHE A 48 -0.16 -4.41 38.15
C PHE A 48 0.47 -5.61 37.46
N TYR A 49 0.99 -5.36 36.26
CA TYR A 49 1.75 -6.33 35.48
C TYR A 49 3.20 -5.87 35.38
N GLN A 50 4.14 -6.77 35.57
CA GLN A 50 5.55 -6.47 35.38
C GLN A 50 5.92 -6.73 33.93
N VAL A 51 6.56 -5.75 33.28
CA VAL A 51 7.08 -5.89 31.92
C VAL A 51 8.36 -6.71 31.97
N ILE A 52 8.38 -7.84 31.25
CA ILE A 52 9.55 -8.71 31.12
C ILE A 52 10.41 -8.29 29.95
N ASP A 53 9.76 -7.96 28.83
CA ASP A 53 10.42 -7.63 27.58
C ASP A 53 9.60 -6.62 26.80
N ARG A 54 10.27 -5.88 25.92
CA ARG A 54 9.64 -5.00 24.94
C ARG A 54 10.34 -5.13 23.60
N LYS A 55 9.54 -5.20 22.55
CA LYS A 55 10.06 -5.22 21.19
C LYS A 55 9.22 -4.35 20.28
N LYS A 56 9.88 -3.82 19.25
CA LYS A 56 9.23 -3.13 18.15
C LYS A 56 9.07 -4.15 17.03
N ASN A 57 7.84 -4.38 16.60
CA ASN A 57 7.52 -5.25 15.48
C ASN A 57 7.05 -4.41 14.29
N VAL A 58 7.36 -4.87 13.09
CA VAL A 58 6.81 -4.32 11.85
C VAL A 58 5.80 -5.34 11.32
N TYR A 59 4.53 -4.96 11.31
CA TYR A 59 3.45 -5.76 10.77
C TYR A 59 3.26 -5.41 9.29
N ARG A 60 3.39 -6.41 8.41
CA ARG A 60 3.21 -6.26 6.96
C ARG A 60 2.13 -7.20 6.45
N LYS A 61 1.22 -6.66 5.64
CA LYS A 61 0.17 -7.45 4.97
C LYS A 61 -0.17 -6.94 3.59
N LYS A 62 -0.40 -7.88 2.67
CA LYS A 62 -1.00 -7.58 1.37
C LYS A 62 -2.45 -7.14 1.57
N VAL A 63 -2.87 -6.16 0.80
CA VAL A 63 -4.22 -5.60 0.85
C VAL A 63 -4.80 -5.45 -0.55
N THR A 64 -6.13 -5.56 -0.65
CA THR A 64 -6.91 -5.15 -1.82
C THR A 64 -7.60 -3.82 -1.52
N VAL A 65 -7.57 -2.89 -2.45
CA VAL A 65 -8.29 -1.61 -2.34
C VAL A 65 -9.75 -1.85 -2.73
N LEU A 66 -10.69 -1.67 -1.80
CA LEU A 66 -12.13 -1.77 -2.09
C LEU A 66 -12.67 -0.47 -2.68
N ASN A 67 -12.17 0.66 -2.17
CA ASN A 67 -12.40 2.02 -2.67
C ASN A 67 -11.30 2.92 -2.09
N SER A 68 -11.33 4.23 -2.38
CA SER A 68 -10.29 5.17 -1.95
C SER A 68 -10.03 5.18 -0.44
N ASN A 69 -11.01 4.82 0.39
CA ASN A 69 -10.88 4.90 1.85
C ASN A 69 -10.93 3.53 2.52
N GLN A 70 -10.96 2.43 1.77
CA GLN A 70 -11.12 1.09 2.35
C GLN A 70 -10.13 0.09 1.78
N LEU A 71 -9.45 -0.60 2.69
CA LEU A 71 -8.55 -1.71 2.40
C LEU A 71 -9.13 -3.00 2.95
N ARG A 72 -9.01 -4.09 2.19
CA ARG A 72 -9.33 -5.45 2.64
C ARG A 72 -8.05 -6.23 2.88
N ILE A 73 -7.98 -6.89 4.03
CA ILE A 73 -7.00 -7.94 4.34
C ILE A 73 -7.77 -9.26 4.37
N ASP A 74 -7.28 -10.27 3.63
CA ASP A 74 -7.92 -11.60 3.55
C ASP A 74 -7.54 -12.51 4.74
N GLU A 75 -7.57 -11.93 5.95
CA GLU A 75 -7.47 -12.63 7.25
C GLU A 75 -8.11 -11.76 8.35
N ASN A 76 -8.46 -12.37 9.48
CA ASN A 76 -8.82 -11.64 10.69
C ASN A 76 -7.54 -11.15 11.39
N THR A 77 -7.33 -9.83 11.45
CA THR A 77 -6.13 -9.24 12.07
C THR A 77 -6.19 -9.22 13.60
N GLY A 78 -7.32 -9.60 14.19
CA GLY A 78 -7.58 -9.58 15.62
C GLY A 78 -7.30 -8.21 16.21
N THR A 79 -6.48 -8.19 17.25
CA THR A 79 -6.07 -6.98 17.98
C THR A 79 -4.83 -6.29 17.40
N THR A 80 -4.26 -6.82 16.31
CA THR A 80 -2.98 -6.34 15.76
C THR A 80 -3.09 -4.95 15.17
N LEU A 81 -4.21 -4.64 14.50
CA LEU A 81 -4.52 -3.34 13.94
C LEU A 81 -5.67 -2.72 14.72
N GLY A 82 -5.60 -1.42 14.98
CA GLY A 82 -6.62 -0.69 15.69
C GLY A 82 -6.86 0.68 15.08
N THR A 83 -7.93 1.33 15.53
CA THR A 83 -8.16 2.76 15.29
C THR A 83 -6.94 3.56 15.74
N ASP A 84 -6.66 4.66 15.04
CA ASP A 84 -5.54 5.57 15.27
C ASP A 84 -4.14 5.05 14.91
N ASP A 85 -4.03 3.82 14.41
CA ASP A 85 -2.76 3.36 13.85
C ASP A 85 -2.40 4.15 12.59
N ASN A 86 -1.14 4.57 12.50
CA ASN A 86 -0.57 5.06 11.26
C ASN A 86 -0.01 3.88 10.49
N LEU A 87 -0.40 3.75 9.23
CA LEU A 87 0.09 2.75 8.29
C LEU A 87 0.78 3.41 7.11
N SER A 88 1.79 2.72 6.63
CA SER A 88 2.48 3.03 5.39
C SER A 88 1.92 2.11 4.31
N PHE A 89 1.15 2.65 3.37
CA PHE A 89 0.61 1.89 2.23
C PHE A 89 1.59 1.95 1.06
N ARG A 90 2.04 0.78 0.62
CA ARG A 90 3.12 0.58 -0.33
C ARG A 90 2.56 -0.11 -1.57
N TYR A 91 2.77 0.47 -2.74
CA TYR A 91 2.35 -0.15 -4.00
C TYR A 91 3.43 0.00 -5.07
N ARG A 92 3.47 -0.96 -5.98
CA ARG A 92 4.44 -0.99 -7.08
C ARG A 92 3.95 -0.13 -8.21
N GLU A 93 4.91 0.49 -8.88
CA GLU A 93 4.69 1.19 -10.14
C GLU A 93 5.40 0.43 -11.25
N PHE A 94 4.85 0.53 -12.45
CA PHE A 94 5.35 -0.13 -13.64
C PHE A 94 5.63 0.92 -14.71
N GLN A 95 6.57 0.63 -15.57
CA GLN A 95 6.87 1.41 -16.77
C GLN A 95 7.00 0.47 -17.96
N ILE A 96 6.77 0.99 -19.17
CA ILE A 96 7.03 0.26 -20.41
C ILE A 96 8.50 0.46 -20.76
N ASP A 97 9.26 -0.63 -20.90
CA ASP A 97 10.69 -0.57 -21.23
C ASP A 97 10.91 -0.63 -22.74
N SER A 98 10.11 -1.44 -23.46
CA SER A 98 10.18 -1.54 -24.91
C SER A 98 8.82 -1.80 -25.54
N VAL A 99 8.70 -1.46 -26.82
CA VAL A 99 7.50 -1.67 -27.63
C VAL A 99 7.89 -2.19 -29.01
N GLU A 100 7.25 -3.28 -29.43
CA GLU A 100 7.38 -3.89 -30.75
C GLU A 100 6.03 -3.92 -31.48
N ILE A 101 6.08 -4.08 -32.81
CA ILE A 101 4.87 -4.09 -33.65
C ILE A 101 4.51 -5.55 -33.97
N ASN A 102 3.40 -6.03 -33.41
CA ASN A 102 2.84 -7.36 -33.72
C ASN A 102 1.95 -7.32 -34.96
N ASN A 103 1.18 -6.24 -35.12
CA ASN A 103 0.38 -5.99 -36.32
C ASN A 103 0.60 -4.54 -36.75
N LYS A 104 0.97 -4.36 -38.01
CA LYS A 104 1.35 -3.07 -38.57
C LYS A 104 0.17 -2.11 -38.77
N GLY A 105 -1.07 -2.62 -38.74
CA GLY A 105 -2.26 -1.85 -39.08
C GLY A 105 -2.18 -1.20 -40.47
N ARG A 106 -2.98 -0.16 -40.71
CA ARG A 106 -2.98 0.61 -41.98
C ARG A 106 -3.34 2.08 -41.73
N GLY A 107 -2.98 2.95 -42.68
CA GLY A 107 -3.36 4.37 -42.67
C GLY A 107 -2.59 5.25 -41.67
N TYR A 108 -1.54 4.73 -41.05
CA TYR A 108 -0.65 5.52 -40.19
C TYR A 108 0.28 6.40 -41.01
N LYS A 109 0.78 7.47 -40.38
CA LYS A 109 1.77 8.38 -40.95
C LYS A 109 3.00 8.45 -40.09
N LYS A 110 4.15 8.73 -40.73
CA LYS A 110 5.38 9.09 -40.01
C LYS A 110 5.09 10.31 -39.12
N GLY A 111 5.43 10.19 -37.84
CA GLY A 111 5.19 11.20 -36.83
C GLY A 111 3.95 10.98 -35.97
N ASP A 112 3.07 10.02 -36.33
CA ASP A 112 1.93 9.66 -35.49
C ASP A 112 2.39 9.25 -34.08
N LEU A 113 1.64 9.71 -33.08
CA LEU A 113 1.84 9.33 -31.68
C LEU A 113 0.81 8.27 -31.30
N LEU A 114 1.31 7.11 -30.93
CA LEU A 114 0.53 5.96 -30.51
C LEU A 114 0.64 5.78 -29.00
N LYS A 115 -0.43 5.30 -28.39
CA LYS A 115 -0.49 4.93 -26.97
C LYS A 115 -0.94 3.48 -26.86
N PRO A 116 -0.33 2.66 -26.00
CA PRO A 116 -0.84 1.32 -25.76
C PRO A 116 -2.24 1.37 -25.16
N GLU A 117 -3.12 0.46 -25.60
CA GLU A 117 -4.47 0.30 -25.08
C GLU A 117 -4.46 -0.44 -23.74
N GLY A 118 -5.22 0.06 -22.77
CA GLY A 118 -5.38 -0.58 -21.46
C GLY A 118 -4.38 -0.10 -20.41
N GLY A 119 -4.24 -0.89 -19.35
CA GLY A 119 -3.51 -0.51 -18.15
C GLY A 119 -4.20 0.60 -17.33
N ILE A 120 -3.61 0.90 -16.18
CA ILE A 120 -4.02 1.97 -15.28
C ILE A 120 -2.81 2.85 -15.05
N CYS A 121 -2.81 4.03 -15.68
CA CYS A 121 -1.76 5.02 -15.48
C CYS A 121 -1.69 5.46 -14.02
N LYS A 122 -0.48 5.76 -13.56
CA LYS A 122 -0.25 6.45 -12.29
C LYS A 122 -0.92 7.82 -12.37
N TYR A 123 -1.83 8.08 -11.45
CA TYR A 123 -2.43 9.39 -11.30
C TYR A 123 -1.42 10.37 -10.69
N ASN A 124 -1.14 11.46 -11.40
CA ASN A 124 -0.39 12.57 -10.85
C ASN A 124 -1.38 13.59 -10.26
N SER A 125 -1.33 13.78 -8.94
CA SER A 125 -2.24 14.69 -8.23
C SER A 125 -1.92 16.17 -8.47
N SER A 126 -0.74 16.50 -9.00
CA SER A 126 -0.34 17.89 -9.20
C SER A 126 -0.95 18.51 -10.46
N ASP A 127 -1.11 17.73 -11.51
CA ASP A 127 -1.61 18.17 -12.81
C ASP A 127 -2.89 17.45 -13.25
N GLU A 128 -3.31 16.40 -12.51
CA GLU A 128 -4.47 15.56 -12.83
C GLU A 128 -4.39 14.89 -14.21
N ILE A 129 -3.17 14.76 -14.76
CA ILE A 129 -2.93 14.22 -16.09
C ILE A 129 -2.30 12.84 -16.00
N ASP A 130 -2.93 11.88 -16.69
CA ASP A 130 -2.35 10.57 -16.93
C ASP A 130 -1.28 10.68 -18.02
N ILE A 131 -0.09 10.17 -17.71
CA ILE A 131 1.04 10.14 -18.65
C ILE A 131 1.27 8.67 -19.06
N PRO A 132 0.52 8.15 -20.05
CA PRO A 132 0.75 6.82 -20.59
C PRO A 132 2.06 6.76 -21.38
N ALA A 133 2.51 5.55 -21.66
CA ALA A 133 3.56 5.32 -22.64
C ALA A 133 3.15 5.89 -24.01
N GLN A 134 4.12 6.42 -24.74
CA GLN A 134 3.92 6.98 -26.07
C GLN A 134 4.99 6.49 -27.02
N CYS A 135 4.56 5.99 -28.18
CA CYS A 135 5.43 5.58 -29.26
C CYS A 135 5.22 6.51 -30.45
N LYS A 136 6.30 6.90 -31.11
CA LYS A 136 6.25 7.68 -32.34
C LYS A 136 6.47 6.77 -33.54
N VAL A 137 5.60 6.83 -34.54
CA VAL A 137 5.80 6.14 -35.81
C VAL A 137 6.94 6.81 -36.57
N THR A 138 8.04 6.08 -36.80
CA THR A 138 9.24 6.60 -37.46
C THR A 138 9.29 6.26 -38.94
N GLN A 139 8.62 5.17 -39.36
CA GLN A 139 8.52 4.75 -40.75
C GLN A 139 7.21 4.01 -41.05
N VAL A 140 6.65 4.24 -42.24
CA VAL A 140 5.49 3.54 -42.80
C VAL A 140 5.77 3.14 -44.25
N ASP A 141 5.03 2.16 -44.77
CA ASP A 141 4.99 1.83 -46.21
C ASP A 141 3.94 2.67 -46.97
N ASP A 142 3.78 2.39 -48.27
CA ASP A 142 2.88 3.13 -49.17
C ASP A 142 1.39 2.96 -48.80
N GLU A 143 1.03 1.91 -48.05
CA GLU A 143 -0.33 1.69 -47.52
C GLU A 143 -0.53 2.27 -46.11
N GLY A 144 0.50 2.92 -45.55
CA GLY A 144 0.49 3.43 -44.18
C GLY A 144 0.56 2.32 -43.13
N ARG A 145 1.12 1.14 -43.45
CA ARG A 145 1.43 0.11 -42.47
C ARG A 145 2.70 0.50 -41.73
N ILE A 146 2.69 0.38 -40.41
CA ILE A 146 3.82 0.78 -39.57
C ILE A 146 5.01 -0.17 -39.81
N LEU A 147 6.16 0.38 -40.20
CA LEU A 147 7.41 -0.37 -40.37
C LEU A 147 8.30 -0.29 -39.14
N SER A 148 8.33 0.87 -38.48
CA SER A 148 9.09 1.08 -37.23
C SER A 148 8.46 2.16 -36.35
N ILE A 149 8.68 2.01 -35.05
CA ILE A 149 8.27 2.93 -33.99
C ILE A 149 9.45 3.19 -33.05
N GLU A 150 9.37 4.29 -32.31
CA GLU A 150 10.30 4.66 -31.25
C GLU A 150 9.49 4.95 -29.97
N LEU A 151 9.84 4.30 -28.86
CA LEU A 151 9.27 4.62 -27.56
C LEU A 151 9.85 5.97 -27.09
N ILE A 152 9.02 7.01 -27.09
CA ILE A 152 9.44 8.37 -26.72
C ILE A 152 9.07 8.73 -25.28
N ASN A 153 8.18 7.95 -24.66
CA ASN A 153 7.80 8.06 -23.27
C ASN A 153 7.45 6.68 -22.72
N HIS A 154 8.10 6.28 -21.63
CA HIS A 154 7.89 4.98 -20.98
C HIS A 154 6.57 4.87 -20.22
N GLY A 155 5.94 6.01 -19.89
CA GLY A 155 4.75 6.07 -19.05
C GLY A 155 4.99 5.56 -17.62
N LEU A 156 4.01 5.79 -16.74
CA LEU A 156 3.98 5.23 -15.40
C LEU A 156 2.60 4.64 -15.12
N TYR A 157 2.58 3.44 -14.56
CA TYR A 157 1.38 2.65 -14.38
C TYR A 157 1.30 2.05 -12.97
N ASN A 158 0.10 2.03 -12.39
CA ASN A 158 -0.21 1.20 -11.23
C ASN A 158 -0.46 -0.26 -11.65
N LEU A 159 -0.99 -0.44 -12.87
CA LEU A 159 -1.16 -1.72 -13.55
C LEU A 159 -0.78 -1.50 -15.01
N PRO A 160 0.27 -2.16 -15.55
CA PRO A 160 0.64 -1.97 -16.94
C PRO A 160 -0.46 -2.49 -17.87
N PRO A 161 -0.52 -2.03 -19.13
CA PRO A 161 -1.29 -2.70 -20.18
C PRO A 161 -0.80 -4.14 -20.38
N ASP A 162 -1.62 -4.97 -21.00
CA ASP A 162 -1.25 -6.34 -21.35
C ASP A 162 -0.05 -6.38 -22.31
N ASP A 163 0.74 -7.45 -22.22
CA ASP A 163 1.94 -7.66 -23.06
C ASP A 163 1.65 -7.59 -24.57
N SER A 164 0.41 -7.79 -24.99
CA SER A 164 -0.05 -7.53 -26.35
C SER A 164 -1.37 -6.76 -26.33
N CYS A 165 -1.38 -5.54 -26.86
CA CYS A 165 -2.55 -4.65 -26.83
C CYS A 165 -2.71 -3.84 -28.13
N GLY A 166 -3.86 -3.18 -28.29
CA GLY A 166 -4.09 -2.25 -29.39
C GLY A 166 -3.22 -1.00 -29.29
N ALA A 167 -2.93 -0.39 -30.44
CA ALA A 167 -2.44 0.98 -30.48
C ALA A 167 -3.63 1.96 -30.57
N LEU A 168 -3.69 2.91 -29.64
CA LEU A 168 -4.63 4.02 -29.64
C LEU A 168 -3.98 5.28 -30.22
N SER A 169 -4.81 6.21 -30.72
CA SER A 169 -4.39 7.47 -31.35
C SER A 169 -3.68 7.28 -32.71
N GLY A 170 -3.18 8.36 -33.31
CA GLY A 170 -2.62 8.37 -34.67
C GLY A 170 -3.69 8.48 -35.77
N SER A 171 -3.26 8.49 -37.04
CA SER A 171 -4.20 8.59 -38.17
C SER A 171 -4.70 7.24 -38.70
N GLY A 172 -4.05 6.14 -38.30
CA GLY A 172 -4.36 4.79 -38.76
C GLY A 172 -5.23 3.99 -37.80
N ALA A 173 -5.40 2.70 -38.11
CA ALA A 173 -6.13 1.76 -37.28
C ALA A 173 -5.56 0.34 -37.36
N GLY A 174 -5.92 -0.50 -36.38
CA GLY A 174 -5.66 -1.95 -36.38
C GLY A 174 -4.21 -2.35 -36.12
N ALA A 175 -3.40 -1.46 -35.53
CA ALA A 175 -2.06 -1.83 -35.09
C ALA A 175 -2.12 -2.51 -33.72
N LEU A 176 -1.29 -3.53 -33.53
CA LEU A 176 -1.11 -4.23 -32.26
C LEU A 176 0.34 -4.08 -31.82
N LEU A 177 0.52 -3.78 -30.54
CA LEU A 177 1.81 -3.56 -29.91
C LEU A 177 2.13 -4.74 -28.99
N SER A 178 3.37 -5.23 -29.07
CA SER A 178 4.00 -6.06 -28.04
C SER A 178 4.69 -5.14 -27.04
N LEU A 179 4.43 -5.29 -25.76
CA LEU A 179 5.03 -4.49 -24.70
C LEU A 179 5.92 -5.36 -23.81
N VAL A 180 7.03 -4.78 -23.36
CA VAL A 180 7.74 -5.29 -22.19
C VAL A 180 7.63 -4.24 -21.10
N SER A 181 7.15 -4.65 -19.93
CA SER A 181 7.04 -3.78 -18.76
C SER A 181 7.84 -4.33 -17.58
N SER A 182 8.37 -3.44 -16.76
CA SER A 182 9.02 -3.78 -15.50
C SER A 182 8.42 -3.00 -14.35
N ALA A 183 8.45 -3.62 -13.17
CA ALA A 183 8.22 -2.90 -11.93
C ALA A 183 9.42 -1.99 -11.67
N LYS A 184 9.16 -0.73 -11.32
CA LYS A 184 10.21 0.17 -10.87
C LYS A 184 10.74 -0.29 -9.51
N ASP A 185 12.04 -0.11 -9.30
CA ASP A 185 12.68 -0.36 -8.01
C ASP A 185 12.14 0.58 -6.91
N ILE A 186 11.56 1.71 -7.31
CA ILE A 186 10.94 2.68 -6.42
C ILE A 186 9.51 2.22 -6.11
N VAL A 187 9.24 2.01 -4.82
CA VAL A 187 7.91 1.73 -4.29
C VAL A 187 7.28 3.06 -3.88
N SER A 188 6.07 3.32 -4.34
CA SER A 188 5.31 4.48 -3.85
C SER A 188 4.76 4.20 -2.47
N ILE A 189 4.89 5.19 -1.58
CA ILE A 189 4.57 5.08 -0.17
C ILE A 189 3.59 6.19 0.20
N GLU A 190 2.49 5.79 0.80
CA GLU A 190 1.39 6.65 1.21
C GLU A 190 1.10 6.45 2.69
N GLU A 191 1.38 7.46 3.52
CA GLU A 191 1.07 7.41 4.95
C GLU A 191 -0.41 7.68 5.20
N ARG A 192 -1.09 6.79 5.93
CA ARG A 192 -2.52 6.88 6.24
C ARG A 192 -2.77 6.52 7.70
N GLY A 193 -3.85 7.06 8.28
CA GLY A 193 -4.34 6.65 9.58
C GLY A 193 -5.55 5.71 9.44
N ILE A 194 -5.67 4.72 10.32
CA ILE A 194 -6.85 3.87 10.42
C ILE A 194 -7.92 4.59 11.25
N SER A 195 -9.10 4.84 10.67
CA SER A 195 -10.24 5.42 11.38
C SER A 195 -11.18 4.39 11.98
N LEU A 196 -11.24 3.19 11.39
CA LEU A 196 -12.07 2.08 11.86
C LEU A 196 -11.51 0.74 11.35
N VAL A 197 -11.63 -0.32 12.16
CA VAL A 197 -11.35 -1.70 11.76
C VAL A 197 -12.61 -2.54 11.92
N GLU A 198 -13.09 -3.14 10.84
CA GLU A 198 -14.16 -4.13 10.87
C GLU A 198 -13.56 -5.53 10.76
N LEU A 199 -13.86 -6.38 11.74
CA LEU A 199 -13.37 -7.75 11.80
C LEU A 199 -14.48 -8.73 11.39
N SER A 200 -14.11 -9.74 10.61
CA SER A 200 -14.93 -10.92 10.31
C SER A 200 -14.07 -12.17 10.48
N GLU A 201 -14.67 -13.36 10.39
CA GLU A 201 -13.95 -14.62 10.63
C GLU A 201 -12.69 -14.79 9.76
N ASN A 202 -12.76 -14.39 8.48
CA ASN A 202 -11.71 -14.63 7.48
C ASN A 202 -11.20 -13.35 6.79
N LYS A 203 -11.60 -12.16 7.25
CA LYS A 203 -11.21 -10.90 6.64
C LYS A 203 -11.25 -9.75 7.63
N SER A 204 -10.51 -8.70 7.31
CA SER A 204 -10.55 -7.41 8.00
C SER A 204 -10.69 -6.30 6.99
N ILE A 205 -11.55 -5.31 7.29
CA ILE A 205 -11.71 -4.11 6.47
C ILE A 205 -11.18 -2.92 7.28
N LEU A 206 -10.18 -2.25 6.74
CA LEU A 206 -9.62 -1.03 7.31
C LEU A 206 -10.26 0.17 6.62
N HIS A 207 -10.83 1.08 7.40
CA HIS A 207 -11.24 2.38 6.91
C HIS A 207 -10.13 3.40 7.19
N LEU A 208 -9.79 4.19 6.19
CA LEU A 208 -8.70 5.17 6.24
C LEU A 208 -9.25 6.57 6.52
N ASN A 209 -8.49 7.35 7.27
CA ASN A 209 -8.81 8.76 7.53
C ASN A 209 -8.63 9.69 6.32
N HIS A 210 -7.86 9.25 5.32
CA HIS A 210 -7.61 9.97 4.07
C HIS A 210 -7.64 9.02 2.88
N PRO A 211 -8.12 9.49 1.70
CA PRO A 211 -8.17 8.66 0.51
C PRO A 211 -6.79 8.25 0.02
N LEU A 212 -6.68 7.03 -0.51
CA LEU A 212 -5.57 6.59 -1.35
C LEU A 212 -5.61 7.32 -2.70
N PRO A 213 -4.47 7.40 -3.41
CA PRO A 213 -4.46 7.86 -4.79
C PRO A 213 -5.47 7.07 -5.62
N PRO A 214 -6.18 7.73 -6.54
CA PRO A 214 -7.20 7.06 -7.32
C PRO A 214 -6.58 5.94 -8.17
N ARG A 215 -7.40 4.92 -8.45
CA ARG A 215 -7.08 3.78 -9.33
C ARG A 215 -5.96 2.85 -8.83
N VAL A 216 -5.48 2.99 -7.60
CA VAL A 216 -4.69 1.92 -6.97
C VAL A 216 -5.63 0.77 -6.60
N GLN A 217 -5.27 -0.45 -6.99
CA GLN A 217 -6.12 -1.65 -6.78
C GLN A 217 -5.65 -2.53 -5.61
N GLY A 218 -4.39 -2.40 -5.20
CA GLY A 218 -3.80 -3.22 -4.15
C GLY A 218 -2.40 -2.76 -3.78
N GLY A 219 -1.86 -3.38 -2.75
CA GLY A 219 -0.53 -3.05 -2.23
C GLY A 219 -0.20 -3.87 -0.99
N GLU A 220 0.73 -3.35 -0.21
CA GLU A 220 1.11 -3.84 1.10
C GLU A 220 0.98 -2.72 2.12
N ILE A 221 0.39 -2.98 3.27
CA ILE A 221 0.46 -2.07 4.41
C ILE A 221 1.62 -2.47 5.31
N GLU A 222 2.23 -1.47 5.92
CA GLU A 222 3.25 -1.62 6.95
C GLU A 222 2.87 -0.78 8.17
N VAL A 223 2.77 -1.42 9.34
CA VAL A 223 2.43 -0.76 10.61
C VAL A 223 3.49 -1.14 11.64
N GLU A 224 4.12 -0.14 12.23
CA GLU A 224 5.13 -0.35 13.26
C GLU A 224 4.50 -0.23 14.64
N LYS A 225 4.66 -1.26 15.47
CA LYS A 225 4.05 -1.32 16.80
C LYS A 225 5.02 -1.79 17.86
N TRP A 226 4.83 -1.27 19.06
CA TRP A 226 5.46 -1.84 20.25
C TRP A 226 4.62 -2.99 20.81
N GLU A 227 5.30 -4.04 21.25
CA GLU A 227 4.73 -5.15 21.98
C GLU A 227 5.47 -5.28 23.33
N LEU A 228 4.72 -5.45 24.41
CA LEU A 228 5.24 -5.84 25.72
C LEU A 228 4.95 -7.30 25.97
N THR A 229 5.90 -7.97 26.60
CA THR A 229 5.70 -9.26 27.25
C THR A 229 5.54 -9.04 28.74
N LEU A 230 4.45 -9.53 29.31
CA LEU A 230 4.14 -9.45 30.74
C LEU A 230 4.71 -10.66 31.49
N ASN A 231 4.89 -10.51 32.80
CA ASN A 231 5.38 -11.58 33.68
C ASN A 231 4.36 -12.70 33.95
N ARG A 232 3.11 -12.49 33.53
CA ARG A 232 2.00 -13.44 33.65
C ARG A 232 0.95 -13.09 32.61
N ASP A 233 0.04 -14.03 32.38
CA ASP A 233 -1.09 -13.80 31.51
C ASP A 233 -2.00 -12.70 32.03
N TYR A 234 -2.59 -11.98 31.07
CA TYR A 234 -3.52 -10.92 31.32
C TYR A 234 -4.84 -11.49 31.87
N LEU A 235 -5.24 -11.00 33.05
CA LEU A 235 -6.39 -11.53 33.80
C LEU A 235 -7.69 -10.76 33.52
N GLY A 236 -7.60 -9.57 32.92
CA GLY A 236 -8.76 -8.77 32.55
C GLY A 236 -9.44 -9.29 31.27
N ASN A 237 -10.55 -8.65 30.89
CA ASN A 237 -11.23 -8.95 29.63
C ASN A 237 -10.43 -8.42 28.44
N SER A 238 -10.43 -9.16 27.33
CA SER A 238 -9.82 -8.70 26.08
C SER A 238 -10.35 -7.32 25.69
N LYS A 239 -9.44 -6.41 25.36
CA LYS A 239 -9.74 -5.03 24.93
C LYS A 239 -8.67 -4.49 24.01
#